data_AF-A0A2V6B805-F1
#
_entry.id   AF-A0A2V6B805-F1
#
_cell.length_a   1.000
_cell.length_b   1.000
_cell.length_c   1.000
_cell.angle_alpha   90.00
_cell.angle_beta   90.00
_cell.angle_gamma   90.00
#
_symmetry.space_group_name_H-M   'P 1'
#
loop_
_entity.id
_entity.type
_entity.pdbx_description
1 polymer ?
#
loop_
_entity_poly.entity_id
_entity_poly.type
_entity_poly.pdbx_seq_one_letter_code
_entity_poly.pdbx_strand_id
1 'polypeptide(L)'
;MDKILIHGGHPLSGSIKVSGSKNSSLPILAATLLTREPCIVHRVPDLSDTHYMLQILIHLGAQVERASGTVTVAAENVQSVAPYDVVRKMRASVCVLGPLLGRCKEATVSMPGGCVIGDRPIDLHLKGFEALGAAVRVEGGNIKVFAPKLRGAVINLRGKFGPTVLGTDNVMMAAVLAEGTTVIEGAAQEPEVVDLANFLNKMGAKIEGAGTRRLIIEGVKELHGVEHDIIPDRIEAGTFLVAGAIAGKEVTVK
;
A
#
# COMPACT_ATOMS: atom_id res chain seq x y z
N MET A 1 -25.20 13.02 8.74
CA MET A 1 -24.77 12.59 7.39
C MET A 1 -24.89 13.79 6.50
N ASP A 2 -23.78 14.15 5.87
CA ASP A 2 -23.73 15.25 4.92
C ASP A 2 -24.45 14.85 3.63
N LYS A 3 -24.92 15.84 2.87
CA LYS A 3 -25.63 15.64 1.59
C LYS A 3 -25.03 16.54 0.53
N ILE A 4 -24.87 16.00 -0.67
CA ILE A 4 -24.50 16.78 -1.86
C ILE A 4 -25.78 16.99 -2.67
N LEU A 5 -26.22 18.25 -2.78
CA LEU A 5 -27.37 18.64 -3.62
C LEU A 5 -26.84 19.19 -4.95
N ILE A 6 -27.27 18.61 -6.07
CA ILE A 6 -26.81 18.99 -7.42
C ILE A 6 -27.99 19.57 -8.20
N HIS A 7 -27.81 20.81 -8.68
CA HIS A 7 -28.72 21.43 -9.65
C HIS A 7 -28.14 21.22 -11.06
N GLY A 8 -28.87 20.50 -11.93
CA GLY A 8 -28.43 20.18 -13.28
C GLY A 8 -28.54 21.34 -14.27
N GLY A 9 -28.09 21.12 -15.50
CA GLY A 9 -28.19 22.10 -16.60
C GLY A 9 -27.00 23.05 -16.74
N HIS A 10 -25.94 22.86 -15.94
CA HIS A 10 -24.73 23.69 -15.98
C HIS A 10 -23.58 22.97 -16.70
N PRO A 11 -23.09 23.49 -17.84
CA PRO A 11 -21.94 22.91 -18.52
C PRO A 11 -20.65 23.15 -17.74
N LEU A 12 -19.78 22.14 -17.69
CA LEU A 12 -18.48 22.21 -17.02
C LEU A 12 -17.44 22.88 -17.93
N SER A 13 -16.70 23.85 -17.40
CA SER A 13 -15.57 24.46 -18.09
C SER A 13 -14.49 24.89 -17.11
N GLY A 14 -13.22 24.60 -17.41
CA GLY A 14 -12.08 25.06 -16.62
C GLY A 14 -10.98 24.01 -16.46
N SER A 15 -10.10 24.25 -15.49
CA SER A 15 -8.99 23.35 -15.16
C SER A 15 -9.11 22.83 -13.74
N ILE A 16 -8.76 21.57 -13.52
CA ILE A 16 -8.65 20.97 -12.19
C ILE A 16 -7.30 20.25 -12.05
N LYS A 17 -6.66 20.41 -10.89
CA LYS A 17 -5.44 19.68 -10.54
C LYS A 17 -5.81 18.42 -9.76
N VAL A 18 -5.27 17.29 -10.18
CA VAL A 18 -5.52 15.99 -9.55
C VAL A 18 -4.65 15.84 -8.30
N SER A 19 -5.23 15.24 -7.26
CA SER A 19 -4.57 14.90 -6.01
C SER A 19 -3.54 13.76 -6.23
N GLY A 20 -2.74 13.46 -5.21
CA GLY A 20 -1.94 12.24 -5.22
C GLY A 20 -2.82 11.00 -5.04
N SER A 21 -2.40 9.89 -5.63
CA SER A 21 -3.10 8.61 -5.58
C SER A 21 -3.25 8.11 -4.15
N LYS A 22 -4.50 7.96 -3.70
CA LYS A 22 -4.78 7.30 -2.43
C LYS A 22 -4.22 5.87 -2.40
N ASN A 23 -4.37 5.15 -3.52
CA ASN A 23 -3.99 3.75 -3.61
C ASN A 23 -2.46 3.54 -3.67
N SER A 24 -1.68 4.55 -4.11
CA SER A 24 -0.21 4.56 -3.91
C SER A 24 0.16 4.99 -2.49
N SER A 25 -0.52 5.99 -1.94
CA SER A 25 -0.18 6.58 -0.64
C SER A 25 -0.22 5.55 0.48
N LEU A 26 -1.25 4.69 0.52
CA LEU A 26 -1.42 3.72 1.61
C LEU A 26 -0.26 2.71 1.72
N PRO A 27 0.12 1.96 0.66
CA PRO A 27 1.24 1.03 0.76
C PRO A 27 2.59 1.75 0.91
N ILE A 28 2.80 2.93 0.31
CA ILE A 28 4.05 3.69 0.49
C ILE A 28 4.20 4.16 1.95
N LEU A 29 3.13 4.66 2.57
CA LEU A 29 3.11 4.99 4.00
C LEU A 29 3.35 3.76 4.87
N ALA A 30 2.84 2.58 4.50
CA ALA A 30 3.18 1.34 5.20
C ALA A 30 4.65 0.94 5.02
N ALA A 31 5.22 1.14 3.83
CA ALA A 31 6.59 0.81 3.49
C ALA A 31 7.62 1.64 4.28
N THR A 32 7.26 2.83 4.79
CA THR A 32 8.16 3.60 5.67
C THR A 32 8.50 2.84 6.96
N LEU A 33 7.69 1.85 7.35
CA LEU A 33 8.01 0.96 8.46
C LEU A 33 9.22 0.05 8.18
N LEU A 34 9.72 -0.05 6.95
CA LEU A 34 10.86 -0.93 6.62
C LEU A 34 12.23 -0.37 7.06
N THR A 35 12.32 0.93 7.36
CA THR A 35 13.56 1.58 7.77
C THR A 35 13.41 2.31 9.11
N ARG A 36 14.55 2.51 9.79
CA ARG A 36 14.65 3.35 10.99
C ARG A 36 14.78 4.83 10.63
N GLU A 37 15.31 5.12 9.45
CA GLU A 37 15.56 6.48 9.00
C GLU A 37 14.25 7.18 8.60
N PRO A 38 14.15 8.51 8.73
CA PRO A 38 12.96 9.25 8.32
C PRO A 38 12.67 9.12 6.82
N CYS A 39 11.39 8.93 6.48
CA CYS A 39 10.89 9.01 5.11
C CYS A 39 9.95 10.21 4.96
N ILE A 40 10.09 10.96 3.87
CA ILE A 40 9.25 12.11 3.53
C ILE A 40 8.43 11.77 2.30
N VAL A 41 7.10 11.81 2.43
CA VAL A 41 6.16 11.45 1.37
C VAL A 41 5.32 12.67 1.02
N HIS A 42 5.48 13.19 -0.19
CA HIS A 42 4.75 14.34 -0.69
C HIS A 42 3.47 13.94 -1.42
N ARG A 43 2.55 14.90 -1.53
CA ARG A 43 1.27 14.79 -2.24
C ARG A 43 0.33 13.71 -1.68
N VAL A 44 0.45 13.39 -0.39
CA VAL A 44 -0.50 12.52 0.31
C VAL A 44 -1.87 13.21 0.38
N PRO A 45 -2.93 12.64 -0.23
CA PRO A 45 -4.25 13.27 -0.28
C PRO A 45 -4.88 13.35 1.11
N ASP A 46 -5.80 14.29 1.31
CA ASP A 46 -6.50 14.45 2.60
C ASP A 46 -7.81 13.69 2.65
N LEU A 47 -7.70 12.39 2.94
CA LEU A 47 -8.80 11.45 2.98
C LEU A 47 -8.86 10.71 4.32
N SER A 48 -10.04 10.16 4.64
CA SER A 48 -10.23 9.33 5.84
C SER A 48 -9.28 8.13 5.87
N ASP A 49 -9.07 7.46 4.74
CA ASP A 49 -8.21 6.29 4.63
C ASP A 49 -6.76 6.65 4.96
N THR A 50 -6.25 7.76 4.41
CA THR A 50 -4.91 8.25 4.74
C THR A 50 -4.81 8.63 6.20
N HIS A 51 -5.83 9.28 6.78
CA HIS A 51 -5.83 9.59 8.21
C HIS A 51 -5.77 8.33 9.09
N TYR A 52 -6.54 7.29 8.76
CA TYR A 52 -6.47 6.01 9.47
C TYR A 52 -5.12 5.33 9.31
N MET A 53 -4.48 5.40 8.13
CA MET A 53 -3.13 4.87 7.95
C MET A 53 -2.13 5.58 8.87
N LEU A 54 -2.16 6.91 8.95
CA LEU A 54 -1.26 7.66 9.85
C LEU A 54 -1.50 7.28 11.32
N GLN A 55 -2.76 7.09 11.73
CA GLN A 55 -3.07 6.58 13.06
C GLN A 55 -2.48 5.18 13.29
N ILE A 56 -2.57 4.27 12.31
CA ILE A 56 -1.98 2.93 12.41
C ILE A 56 -0.46 3.03 12.60
N LEU A 57 0.23 3.86 11.81
CA LEU A 57 1.67 4.07 11.92
C LEU A 57 2.06 4.57 13.31
N ILE A 58 1.32 5.55 13.85
CA ILE A 58 1.54 6.08 15.21
C ILE A 58 1.38 4.97 16.26
N HIS A 59 0.33 4.15 16.17
CA HIS A 59 0.13 3.04 17.11
C HIS A 59 1.22 1.97 17.00
N LEU A 60 1.76 1.77 15.81
CA LEU A 60 2.89 0.88 15.59
C LEU A 60 4.22 1.47 16.09
N GLY A 61 4.23 2.68 16.66
CA GLY A 61 5.40 3.31 17.28
C GLY A 61 6.12 4.32 16.40
N ALA A 62 5.65 4.58 15.19
CA ALA A 62 6.25 5.59 14.32
C ALA A 62 5.87 7.01 14.76
N GLN A 63 6.81 7.94 14.64
CA GLN A 63 6.52 9.37 14.74
C GLN A 63 6.06 9.86 13.37
N VAL A 64 4.93 10.55 13.34
CA VAL A 64 4.28 10.99 12.10
C VAL A 64 3.96 12.47 12.19
N GLU A 65 4.48 13.23 11.24
CA GLU A 65 4.15 14.65 11.06
C GLU A 65 3.48 14.84 9.71
N ARG A 66 2.48 15.72 9.66
CA ARG A 66 1.77 16.03 8.41
C ARG A 66 1.58 17.53 8.26
N ALA A 67 2.04 18.06 7.13
CA ALA A 67 1.89 19.46 6.76
C ALA A 67 1.67 19.59 5.25
N SER A 68 0.56 20.23 4.85
CA SER A 68 0.31 20.61 3.44
C SER A 68 0.47 19.48 2.42
N GLY A 69 -0.08 18.29 2.72
CA GLY A 69 0.03 17.11 1.84
C GLY A 69 1.40 16.42 1.87
N THR A 70 2.33 16.88 2.70
CA THR A 70 3.58 16.18 3.01
C THR A 70 3.44 15.44 4.33
N VAL A 71 3.89 14.19 4.37
CA VAL A 71 3.94 13.35 5.56
C VAL A 71 5.37 12.92 5.81
N THR A 72 5.89 13.21 6.99
CA THR A 72 7.18 12.69 7.45
C THR A 72 6.93 11.56 8.43
N VAL A 73 7.56 10.41 8.21
CA VAL A 73 7.46 9.24 9.09
C VAL A 73 8.85 8.82 9.55
N ALA A 74 9.08 8.83 10.87
CA ALA A 74 10.27 8.28 11.49
C ALA A 74 9.88 7.04 12.31
N ALA A 75 10.28 5.86 11.84
CA ALA A 75 9.91 4.59 12.44
C ALA A 75 11.12 3.94 13.12
N GLU A 76 11.75 4.60 14.10
CA GLU A 76 12.95 4.07 14.76
C GLU A 76 12.66 2.76 15.52
N ASN A 77 11.59 2.75 16.31
CA ASN A 77 11.10 1.59 17.04
C ASN A 77 9.69 1.24 16.55
N VAL A 78 9.47 -0.03 16.20
CA VAL A 78 8.20 -0.49 15.63
C VAL A 78 7.67 -1.69 16.41
N GLN A 79 6.38 -1.65 16.75
CA GLN A 79 5.64 -2.77 17.31
C GLN A 79 5.14 -3.69 16.20
N SER A 80 5.07 -5.00 16.47
CA SER A 80 4.58 -6.00 15.51
C SER A 80 3.06 -6.18 15.53
N VAL A 81 2.33 -5.51 16.43
CA VAL A 81 0.89 -5.71 16.63
C VAL A 81 0.11 -4.46 16.26
N ALA A 82 -0.70 -4.54 15.20
CA ALA A 82 -1.59 -3.45 14.80
C ALA A 82 -2.93 -3.53 15.57
N PRO A 83 -3.44 -2.40 16.10
CA PRO A 83 -4.63 -2.39 16.94
C PRO A 83 -5.93 -2.67 16.16
N TYR A 84 -6.78 -3.53 16.73
CA TYR A 84 -8.05 -3.95 16.13
C TYR A 84 -8.96 -2.78 15.71
N ASP A 85 -9.12 -1.78 16.58
CA ASP A 85 -10.11 -0.71 16.38
C ASP A 85 -9.81 0.22 15.22
N VAL A 86 -8.55 0.36 14.83
CA VAL A 86 -8.15 1.18 13.68
C VAL A 86 -8.09 0.34 12.40
N VAL A 87 -7.56 -0.88 12.50
CA VAL A 87 -7.46 -1.83 11.37
C VAL A 87 -8.84 -2.17 10.80
N ARG A 88 -9.86 -2.40 11.63
CA ARG A 88 -11.21 -2.74 11.17
C ARG A 88 -11.90 -1.61 10.40
N LYS A 89 -11.47 -0.35 10.58
CA LYS A 89 -12.10 0.83 9.93
C LYS A 89 -11.70 0.94 8.45
N MET A 90 -10.56 0.37 8.07
CA MET A 90 -10.04 0.44 6.71
C MET A 90 -9.49 -0.91 6.28
N ARG A 91 -10.12 -1.58 5.30
CA ARG A 91 -9.65 -2.88 4.79
C ARG A 91 -8.19 -2.88 4.32
N ALA A 92 -7.73 -1.76 3.76
CA ALA A 92 -6.37 -1.60 3.25
C ALA A 92 -5.30 -1.64 4.36
N SER A 93 -5.66 -1.57 5.64
CA SER A 93 -4.73 -1.70 6.78
C SER A 93 -3.90 -2.98 6.76
N VAL A 94 -4.38 -4.03 6.06
CA VAL A 94 -3.64 -5.27 5.84
C VAL A 94 -2.27 -5.06 5.17
N CYS A 95 -2.02 -3.92 4.52
CA CYS A 95 -0.72 -3.61 3.91
C CYS A 95 0.43 -3.39 4.89
N VAL A 96 0.16 -3.23 6.19
CA VAL A 96 1.22 -3.19 7.21
C VAL A 96 1.82 -4.56 7.51
N LEU A 97 1.16 -5.67 7.12
CA LEU A 97 1.68 -7.03 7.36
C LEU A 97 3.03 -7.25 6.66
N GLY A 98 3.14 -6.88 5.38
CA GLY A 98 4.37 -7.04 4.60
C GLY A 98 5.60 -6.39 5.24
N PRO A 99 5.58 -5.06 5.51
CA PRO A 99 6.73 -4.38 6.08
C PRO A 99 7.04 -4.81 7.52
N LEU A 100 6.02 -5.10 8.35
CA LEU A 100 6.23 -5.64 9.69
C LEU A 100 6.85 -7.04 9.64
N LEU A 101 6.38 -7.92 8.77
CA LEU A 101 6.99 -9.25 8.60
C LEU A 101 8.43 -9.13 8.09
N GLY A 102 8.69 -8.25 7.12
CA GLY A 102 10.02 -7.98 6.57
C GLY A 102 11.00 -7.50 7.65
N ARG A 103 10.60 -6.52 8.45
CA ARG A 103 11.46 -5.85 9.44
C ARG A 103 11.47 -6.53 10.81
N CYS A 104 10.30 -6.77 11.39
CA CYS A 104 10.13 -7.28 12.74
C CYS A 104 10.15 -8.82 12.79
N LYS A 105 10.10 -9.50 11.63
CA LYS A 105 10.04 -10.96 11.51
C LYS A 105 8.75 -11.58 12.05
N GLU A 106 7.82 -10.74 12.48
CA GLU A 106 6.50 -11.11 12.94
C GLU A 106 5.53 -9.94 12.77
N ALA A 107 4.25 -10.26 12.60
CA ALA A 107 3.19 -9.28 12.62
C ALA A 107 1.87 -9.89 13.08
N THR A 108 1.08 -9.13 13.83
CA THR A 108 -0.30 -9.45 14.17
C THR A 108 -1.20 -8.30 13.72
N VAL A 109 -2.10 -8.59 12.78
CA VAL A 109 -3.05 -7.60 12.24
C VAL A 109 -4.43 -8.21 12.23
N SER A 110 -5.45 -7.44 12.63
CA SER A 110 -6.82 -7.92 12.62
C SER A 110 -7.33 -8.22 11.22
N MET A 111 -8.08 -9.30 11.10
CA MET A 111 -8.69 -9.71 9.83
C MET A 111 -9.62 -8.60 9.34
N PRO A 112 -9.47 -8.12 8.10
CA PRO A 112 -10.42 -7.18 7.55
C PRO A 112 -11.83 -7.81 7.49
N GLY A 113 -12.84 -7.09 7.97
CA GLY A 113 -14.23 -7.56 7.94
C GLY A 113 -14.79 -7.72 6.51
N GLY A 114 -16.07 -8.08 6.41
CA GLY A 114 -16.78 -8.18 5.13
C GLY A 114 -16.78 -6.86 4.34
N CYS A 115 -16.95 -6.93 3.02
CA CYS A 115 -17.08 -5.75 2.18
C CYS A 115 -18.36 -5.76 1.36
N VAL A 116 -19.06 -4.62 1.35
CA VAL A 116 -20.29 -4.39 0.56
C VAL A 116 -20.11 -4.54 -0.95
N ILE A 117 -18.89 -4.39 -1.49
CA ILE A 117 -18.60 -4.53 -2.93
C ILE A 117 -18.57 -6.01 -3.34
N GLY A 118 -18.22 -6.90 -2.41
CA GLY A 118 -18.09 -8.34 -2.67
C GLY A 118 -16.96 -8.99 -1.86
N ASP A 119 -16.83 -10.31 -2.05
CA ASP A 119 -15.82 -11.13 -1.40
C ASP A 119 -14.42 -10.78 -1.91
N ARG A 120 -13.52 -10.47 -0.97
CA ARG A 120 -12.15 -10.05 -1.28
C ARG A 120 -11.14 -10.75 -0.37
N PRO A 121 -11.01 -12.08 -0.43
CA PRO A 121 -10.16 -12.83 0.50
C PRO A 121 -8.70 -12.34 0.44
N ILE A 122 -7.97 -12.55 1.54
CA ILE A 122 -6.55 -12.19 1.66
C ILE A 122 -5.63 -13.41 1.53
N ASP A 123 -6.17 -14.55 1.09
CA ASP A 123 -5.50 -15.83 0.93
C ASP A 123 -4.20 -15.71 0.12
N LEU A 124 -4.19 -14.89 -0.93
CA LEU A 124 -2.99 -14.66 -1.74
C LEU A 124 -1.87 -13.92 -0.98
N HIS A 125 -2.22 -13.04 -0.03
CA HIS A 125 -1.22 -12.41 0.83
C HIS A 125 -0.55 -13.46 1.71
N LEU A 126 -1.38 -14.29 2.35
CA LEU A 126 -0.94 -15.34 3.27
C LEU A 126 -0.08 -16.37 2.54
N LYS A 127 -0.54 -16.85 1.38
CA LYS A 127 0.20 -17.76 0.50
C LYS A 127 1.58 -17.20 0.12
N GLY A 128 1.65 -15.90 -0.17
CA GLY A 128 2.92 -15.24 -0.49
C GLY A 128 3.88 -15.22 0.71
N PHE A 129 3.38 -14.93 1.91
CA PHE A 129 4.19 -14.97 3.13
C PHE A 129 4.66 -16.40 3.47
N GLU A 130 3.78 -17.40 3.34
CA GLU A 130 4.13 -18.82 3.53
C GLU A 130 5.23 -19.25 2.56
N ALA A 131 5.15 -18.83 1.30
CA ALA A 131 6.17 -19.12 0.30
C ALA A 131 7.53 -18.47 0.64
N LEU A 132 7.53 -17.34 1.35
CA LEU A 132 8.74 -16.72 1.90
C LEU A 132 9.24 -17.39 3.20
N GLY A 133 8.56 -18.44 3.68
CA GLY A 133 8.93 -19.19 4.88
C GLY A 133 8.23 -18.72 6.17
N ALA A 134 7.18 -17.91 6.08
CA ALA A 134 6.42 -17.50 7.26
C ALA A 134 5.41 -18.56 7.69
N ALA A 135 5.31 -18.79 9.00
CA ALA A 135 4.17 -19.47 9.60
C ALA A 135 3.00 -18.48 9.69
N VAL A 136 1.85 -18.86 9.14
CA VAL A 136 0.62 -18.06 9.17
C VAL A 136 -0.43 -18.74 10.04
N ARG A 137 -1.06 -17.97 10.93
CA ARG A 137 -2.20 -18.42 11.74
C ARG A 137 -3.31 -17.38 11.73
N VAL A 138 -4.54 -17.84 11.59
CA VAL A 138 -5.74 -17.00 11.69
C VAL A 138 -6.52 -17.46 12.92
N GLU A 139 -6.47 -16.67 14.00
CA GLU A 139 -7.05 -17.03 15.30
C GLU A 139 -7.70 -15.82 15.95
N GLY A 140 -8.91 -15.99 16.48
CA GLY A 140 -9.61 -14.93 17.23
C GLY A 140 -9.82 -13.65 16.42
N GLY A 141 -10.02 -13.75 15.10
CA GLY A 141 -10.18 -12.60 14.22
C GLY A 141 -8.87 -11.86 13.90
N ASN A 142 -7.71 -12.40 14.25
CA ASN A 142 -6.40 -11.85 13.93
C ASN A 142 -5.61 -12.75 12.99
N ILE A 143 -4.84 -12.12 12.11
CA ILE A 143 -3.84 -12.74 11.27
C ILE A 143 -2.51 -12.57 11.99
N LYS A 144 -1.87 -13.69 12.31
CA LYS A 144 -0.53 -13.74 12.91
C LYS A 144 0.42 -14.34 11.90
N VAL A 145 1.47 -13.63 11.56
CA VAL A 145 2.55 -14.09 10.70
C VAL A 145 3.86 -14.06 11.47
N PHE A 146 4.67 -15.10 11.32
CA PHE A 146 5.94 -15.24 12.03
C PHE A 146 6.97 -15.94 11.15
N ALA A 147 8.14 -15.34 10.97
CA ALA A 147 9.23 -15.87 10.16
C ALA A 147 10.58 -15.46 10.75
N PRO A 148 11.24 -16.31 11.57
CA PRO A 148 12.57 -16.02 12.12
C PRO A 148 13.57 -15.64 11.02
N LYS A 149 13.38 -16.21 9.83
CA LYS A 149 14.15 -15.94 8.63
C LYS A 149 13.23 -16.05 7.42
N LEU A 150 13.10 -14.96 6.68
CA LEU A 150 12.45 -14.95 5.37
C LEU A 150 13.46 -15.37 4.30
N ARG A 151 13.03 -16.20 3.35
CA ARG A 151 13.85 -16.64 2.22
C ARG A 151 13.13 -16.36 0.92
N GLY A 152 13.85 -15.90 -0.08
CA GLY A 152 13.32 -15.69 -1.41
C GLY A 152 12.82 -17.00 -2.03
N ALA A 153 11.74 -16.89 -2.81
CA ALA A 153 11.08 -18.02 -3.45
C ALA A 153 10.45 -17.59 -4.79
N VAL A 154 10.08 -18.56 -5.61
CA VAL A 154 9.21 -18.33 -6.77
C VAL A 154 7.75 -18.49 -6.33
N ILE A 155 6.96 -17.43 -6.46
CA ILE A 155 5.61 -17.31 -5.90
C ILE A 155 4.66 -16.97 -7.04
N ASN A 156 3.53 -17.68 -7.14
CA ASN A 156 2.46 -17.32 -8.08
C ASN A 156 1.28 -16.71 -7.31
N LEU A 157 1.06 -15.41 -7.51
CA LEU A 157 -0.01 -14.61 -6.89
C LEU A 157 -1.24 -14.41 -7.80
N ARG A 158 -1.36 -15.19 -8.88
CA ARG A 158 -2.59 -15.22 -9.67
C ARG A 158 -3.65 -16.07 -8.95
N GLY A 159 -4.71 -15.43 -8.49
CA GLY A 159 -5.89 -16.11 -7.95
C GLY A 159 -6.98 -16.35 -9.00
N LYS A 160 -8.12 -16.85 -8.52
CA LYS A 160 -9.33 -17.06 -9.33
C LYS A 160 -9.80 -15.79 -10.06
N PHE A 161 -9.62 -14.63 -9.42
CA PHE A 161 -10.07 -13.33 -9.93
C PHE A 161 -8.94 -12.52 -10.60
N GLY A 162 -7.79 -13.15 -10.88
CA GLY A 162 -6.62 -12.47 -11.44
C GLY A 162 -5.58 -12.09 -10.37
N PRO A 163 -4.67 -11.14 -10.67
CA PRO A 163 -3.67 -10.67 -9.72
C PRO A 163 -4.31 -9.90 -8.56
N THR A 164 -3.57 -9.80 -7.45
CA THR A 164 -3.96 -8.98 -6.29
C THR A 164 -3.01 -7.79 -6.15
N VAL A 165 -3.54 -6.56 -6.19
CA VAL A 165 -2.73 -5.34 -6.07
C VAL A 165 -2.03 -5.30 -4.72
N LEU A 166 -2.82 -5.18 -3.64
CA LEU A 166 -2.26 -5.07 -2.30
C LEU A 166 -1.58 -6.34 -1.81
N GLY A 167 -1.89 -7.50 -2.40
CA GLY A 167 -1.17 -8.74 -2.13
C GLY A 167 0.20 -8.75 -2.78
N THR A 168 0.33 -8.25 -4.02
CA THR A 168 1.62 -8.03 -4.68
C THR A 168 2.46 -7.06 -3.85
N ASP A 169 1.89 -5.94 -3.41
CA ASP A 169 2.57 -4.93 -2.59
C ASP A 169 3.09 -5.50 -1.26
N ASN A 170 2.25 -6.27 -0.55
CA ASN A 170 2.63 -6.89 0.72
C ASN A 170 3.78 -7.86 0.57
N VAL A 171 3.70 -8.77 -0.41
CA VAL A 171 4.73 -9.77 -0.63
C VAL A 171 6.02 -9.09 -1.12
N MET A 172 5.91 -8.06 -1.96
CA MET A 172 7.02 -7.23 -2.38
C MET A 172 7.71 -6.56 -1.18
N MET A 173 6.97 -5.88 -0.31
CA MET A 173 7.51 -5.24 0.90
C MET A 173 8.14 -6.24 1.89
N ALA A 174 7.64 -7.48 1.99
CA ALA A 174 8.28 -8.49 2.83
C ALA A 174 9.58 -9.03 2.19
N ALA A 175 9.56 -9.23 0.87
CA ALA A 175 10.64 -9.84 0.10
C ALA A 175 11.91 -8.97 0.02
N VAL A 176 11.80 -7.63 0.10
CA VAL A 176 12.97 -6.74 0.04
C VAL A 176 13.96 -6.97 1.20
N LEU A 177 13.53 -7.56 2.33
CA LEU A 177 14.40 -7.93 3.46
C LEU A 177 14.50 -9.46 3.66
N ALA A 178 14.11 -10.25 2.67
CA ALA A 178 14.27 -11.71 2.67
C ALA A 178 15.67 -12.11 2.18
N GLU A 179 16.17 -13.29 2.56
CA GLU A 179 17.44 -13.77 2.04
C GLU A 179 17.28 -14.41 0.65
N GLY A 180 18.05 -13.92 -0.32
CA GLY A 180 18.06 -14.43 -1.68
C GLY A 180 17.07 -13.71 -2.60
N THR A 181 16.71 -14.37 -3.71
CA THR A 181 15.86 -13.77 -4.75
C THR A 181 14.43 -14.29 -4.65
N THR A 182 13.48 -13.37 -4.61
CA THR A 182 12.05 -13.65 -4.76
C THR A 182 11.62 -13.34 -6.20
N VAL A 183 10.85 -14.24 -6.80
CA VAL A 183 10.19 -14.00 -8.09
C VAL A 183 8.70 -14.09 -7.87
N ILE A 184 7.97 -13.02 -8.14
CA ILE A 184 6.50 -13.01 -8.10
C ILE A 184 5.98 -13.12 -9.53
N GLU A 185 5.39 -14.26 -9.85
CA GLU A 185 4.63 -14.51 -11.07
C GLU A 185 3.16 -14.14 -10.87
N GLY A 186 2.52 -13.61 -11.91
CA GLY A 186 1.14 -13.12 -11.80
C GLY A 186 1.01 -11.88 -10.92
N ALA A 187 2.06 -11.05 -10.88
CA ALA A 187 2.06 -9.78 -10.18
C ALA A 187 1.02 -8.80 -10.77
N ALA A 188 0.50 -7.94 -9.91
CA ALA A 188 -0.28 -6.77 -10.29
C ALA A 188 0.56 -5.77 -11.10
N GLN A 189 -0.06 -5.11 -12.07
CA GLN A 189 0.61 -4.25 -13.08
C GLN A 189 0.20 -2.78 -12.95
N GLU A 190 -0.59 -2.48 -11.94
CA GLU A 190 -1.15 -1.17 -11.68
C GLU A 190 -0.05 -0.14 -11.42
N PRO A 191 -0.23 1.14 -11.84
CA PRO A 191 0.74 2.20 -11.61
C PRO A 191 1.13 2.35 -10.14
N GLU A 192 0.21 2.06 -9.22
CA GLU A 192 0.45 2.11 -7.77
C GLU A 192 1.50 1.08 -7.31
N VAL A 193 1.56 -0.10 -7.95
CA VAL A 193 2.58 -1.13 -7.67
C VAL A 193 3.95 -0.67 -8.17
N VAL A 194 3.97 0.00 -9.34
CA VAL A 194 5.20 0.59 -9.91
C VAL A 194 5.72 1.70 -9.00
N ASP A 195 4.83 2.53 -8.48
CA ASP A 195 5.17 3.62 -7.58
C ASP A 195 5.80 3.11 -6.27
N LEU A 196 5.20 2.08 -5.67
CA LEU A 196 5.76 1.41 -4.50
C LEU A 196 7.13 0.79 -4.79
N ALA A 197 7.30 0.11 -5.93
CA ALA A 197 8.59 -0.45 -6.32
C ALA A 197 9.65 0.64 -6.48
N ASN A 198 9.30 1.78 -7.08
CA ASN A 198 10.19 2.93 -7.22
C ASN A 198 10.56 3.54 -5.86
N PHE A 199 9.59 3.65 -4.94
CA PHE A 199 9.84 4.08 -3.57
C PHE A 199 10.83 3.15 -2.87
N LEU A 200 10.59 1.84 -2.89
CA LEU A 200 11.46 0.83 -2.28
C LEU A 200 12.86 0.82 -2.91
N ASN A 201 12.98 0.96 -4.24
CA ASN A 201 14.27 1.05 -4.92
C ASN A 201 15.04 2.32 -4.52
N LYS A 202 14.35 3.46 -4.35
CA LYS A 202 15.00 4.67 -3.79
C LYS A 202 15.55 4.42 -2.39
N MET A 203 14.87 3.58 -1.58
CA MET A 203 15.33 3.19 -0.25
C MET A 203 16.53 2.21 -0.27
N GLY A 204 16.96 1.75 -1.45
CA GLY A 204 18.06 0.79 -1.60
C GLY A 204 17.62 -0.66 -1.86
N ALA A 205 16.33 -0.91 -2.07
CA ALA A 205 15.87 -2.22 -2.54
C ALA A 205 16.35 -2.51 -3.97
N LYS A 206 16.29 -3.79 -4.36
CA LYS A 206 16.62 -4.24 -5.72
C LYS A 206 15.40 -4.93 -6.34
N ILE A 207 14.54 -4.15 -6.98
CA ILE A 207 13.28 -4.61 -7.57
C ILE A 207 13.29 -4.33 -9.07
N GLU A 208 13.04 -5.36 -9.87
CA GLU A 208 12.92 -5.29 -11.32
C GLU A 208 11.57 -5.85 -11.80
N GLY A 209 11.12 -5.39 -12.97
CA GLY A 209 9.92 -5.90 -13.65
C GLY A 209 8.59 -5.31 -13.16
N ALA A 210 8.62 -4.22 -12.38
CA ALA A 210 7.40 -3.54 -11.95
C ALA A 210 6.59 -3.01 -13.14
N GLY A 211 5.27 -3.21 -13.10
CA GLY A 211 4.36 -2.95 -14.23
C GLY A 211 4.24 -4.13 -15.20
N THR A 212 5.02 -5.20 -15.01
CA THR A 212 4.88 -6.47 -15.73
C THR A 212 4.24 -7.54 -14.85
N ARG A 213 3.90 -8.69 -15.43
CA ARG A 213 3.36 -9.84 -14.68
C ARG A 213 4.39 -10.57 -13.82
N ARG A 214 5.67 -10.20 -13.94
CA ARG A 214 6.78 -10.88 -13.29
C ARG A 214 7.68 -9.87 -12.58
N LEU A 215 7.68 -9.90 -11.25
CA LEU A 215 8.58 -9.11 -10.42
C LEU A 215 9.76 -9.96 -9.96
N ILE A 216 10.96 -9.39 -9.98
CA ILE A 216 12.17 -9.99 -9.41
C ILE A 216 12.65 -9.08 -8.30
N ILE A 217 12.85 -9.63 -7.11
CA ILE A 217 13.26 -8.89 -5.92
C ILE A 217 14.47 -9.60 -5.32
N GLU A 218 15.64 -8.97 -5.37
CA GLU A 218 16.82 -9.44 -4.63
C GLU A 218 16.80 -8.79 -3.24
N GLY A 219 16.65 -9.60 -2.19
CA GLY A 219 16.57 -9.07 -0.85
C GLY A 219 17.89 -8.47 -0.37
N VAL A 220 17.78 -7.40 0.40
CA VAL A 220 18.90 -6.62 0.95
C VAL A 220 18.92 -6.70 2.47
N LYS A 221 20.03 -6.28 3.07
CA LYS A 221 20.20 -6.33 4.53
C LYS A 221 19.41 -5.24 5.26
N GLU A 222 19.35 -4.05 4.66
CA GLU A 222 18.74 -2.86 5.24
C GLU A 222 18.27 -1.93 4.13
N LEU A 223 17.41 -0.98 4.52
CA LEU A 223 16.84 0.05 3.68
C LEU A 223 17.01 1.41 4.37
N HIS A 224 17.05 2.48 3.59
CA HIS A 224 17.34 3.84 4.04
C HIS A 224 16.13 4.76 3.89
N GLY A 225 16.21 5.92 4.57
CA GLY A 225 15.21 6.97 4.49
C GLY A 225 15.26 7.68 3.15
N VAL A 226 14.10 8.12 2.66
CA VAL A 226 13.97 8.73 1.33
C VAL A 226 12.90 9.81 1.28
N GLU A 227 13.00 10.65 0.26
CA GLU A 227 11.96 11.59 -0.16
C GLU A 227 11.27 11.10 -1.44
N HIS A 228 9.93 11.16 -1.47
CA HIS A 228 9.14 10.64 -2.58
C HIS A 228 7.81 11.37 -2.81
N ASP A 229 7.55 11.74 -4.06
CA ASP A 229 6.26 12.28 -4.51
C ASP A 229 5.31 11.17 -4.96
N ILE A 230 4.14 11.09 -4.32
CA ILE A 230 3.07 10.20 -4.77
C ILE A 230 2.61 10.56 -6.19
N ILE A 231 2.42 9.55 -7.04
CA ILE A 231 1.88 9.73 -8.39
C ILE A 231 0.47 10.35 -8.38
N PRO A 232 0.03 11.03 -9.46
CA PRO A 232 -1.35 11.53 -9.56
C PRO A 232 -2.40 10.42 -9.46
N ASP A 233 -3.56 10.72 -8.87
CA ASP A 233 -4.67 9.77 -8.75
C ASP A 233 -5.38 9.57 -10.10
N ARG A 234 -5.07 8.46 -10.78
CA ARG A 234 -5.69 8.12 -12.08
C ARG A 234 -7.20 7.92 -12.02
N ILE A 235 -7.76 7.56 -10.85
CA ILE A 235 -9.20 7.33 -10.68
C ILE A 235 -9.92 8.67 -10.51
N GLU A 236 -9.36 9.59 -9.75
CA GLU A 236 -9.84 10.97 -9.66
C GLU A 236 -9.74 11.67 -11.03
N ALA A 237 -8.60 11.55 -11.72
CA ALA A 237 -8.42 12.08 -13.07
C ALA A 237 -9.50 11.56 -14.03
N GLY A 238 -9.71 10.23 -14.05
CA GLY A 238 -10.73 9.59 -14.87
C GLY A 238 -12.14 10.08 -14.52
N THR A 239 -12.44 10.32 -13.24
CA THR A 239 -13.74 10.83 -12.79
C THR A 239 -14.02 12.21 -13.38
N PHE A 240 -13.05 13.13 -13.34
CA PHE A 240 -13.22 14.46 -13.94
C PHE A 240 -13.26 14.44 -15.46
N LEU A 241 -12.49 13.54 -16.11
CA LEU A 241 -12.58 13.35 -17.56
C LEU A 241 -13.97 12.85 -17.98
N VAL A 242 -14.55 11.90 -17.25
CA VAL A 242 -15.92 11.42 -17.51
C VAL A 242 -16.95 12.52 -17.28
N ALA A 243 -16.82 13.30 -16.20
CA ALA A 243 -17.69 14.45 -15.96
C ALA A 243 -17.61 15.48 -17.10
N GLY A 244 -16.41 15.80 -17.57
CA GLY A 244 -16.18 16.65 -18.72
C GLY A 244 -16.74 16.09 -20.03
N ALA A 245 -16.68 14.78 -20.25
CA ALA A 245 -17.27 14.15 -21.43
C ALA A 245 -18.81 14.21 -21.43
N ILE A 246 -19.45 14.10 -20.26
CA ILE A 246 -20.91 14.07 -20.14
C ILE A 246 -21.51 15.48 -20.17
N ALA A 247 -20.84 16.45 -19.54
CA ALA A 247 -21.42 17.78 -19.28
C ALA A 247 -20.47 18.94 -19.61
N GLY A 248 -19.28 18.70 -20.15
CA GLY A 248 -18.28 19.72 -20.36
C GLY A 248 -18.39 20.44 -21.70
N LYS A 249 -17.92 21.70 -21.72
CA LYS A 249 -17.51 22.41 -22.94
C LYS A 249 -16.02 22.25 -23.18
N GLU A 250 -15.22 22.47 -22.13
CA GLU A 250 -13.77 22.38 -22.16
C GLU A 250 -13.26 22.13 -20.73
N VAL A 251 -12.82 20.89 -20.44
CA VAL A 251 -12.29 20.50 -19.13
C VAL A 251 -10.85 20.06 -19.31
N THR A 252 -9.93 20.72 -18.58
CA THR A 252 -8.51 20.34 -18.52
C THR A 252 -8.21 19.69 -17.18
N VAL A 253 -7.65 18.48 -17.21
CA VAL A 253 -7.19 17.75 -16.02
C VAL A 253 -5.66 17.85 -15.96
N LYS A 254 -5.12 18.40 -14.86
CA LYS A 254 -3.70 18.70 -14.64
C LYS A 254 -3.08 17.83 -13.56
#